data_AF-A0A6A3IQG8-F1
#
_entry.id   AF-A0A6A3IQG8-F1
#
_cell.length_a   1.000
_cell.length_b   1.000
_cell.length_c   1.000
_cell.angle_alpha   90.00
_cell.angle_beta   90.00
_cell.angle_gamma   90.00
#
_symmetry.space_group_name_H-M   'P 1'
#
loop_
_entity.id
_entity.type
_entity.pdbx_description
1 polymer ?
#
loop_
_entity_poly.entity_id
_entity_poly.type
_entity_poly.pdbx_seq_one_letter_code
_entity_poly.pdbx_strand_id
1 'polypeptide(L)'
;MLPTYKWTTVCSDMAREDSQLLMEDMKFFIIANRHLVPCVGCTLTRPHKMCYQLRECSSKTCKAATPYDACPWDGKALTCQELNRVAIMERGASSLTPQAPSYLATQGLRERNGDMAMQGLKPARIRMGMIRWFGLTEEVMPTLRQVQRFVRNFNKKELHHTDDYEDVLDQIDQLAYGPAVADTQPFSFGWERDSEGKPNVGNGSDENPFLVGLTTKCLLRNADRDPSSFVFHMDGTFKLNQVAYPVVVCGVSDRGRSFHLVAIFITPQRLEGLYGTALSALRRMFTAVTSMQLLLKYVLADAEAEQLNAVSQVFGMDSELTYLMCIYHVMAKVHKMLKALSGTLRERVVADI
;
A
#
# COMPACT_ATOMS: atom_id res chain seq x y z
N MET A 1 -18.62 11.45 53.28
CA MET A 1 -18.34 12.32 52.12
C MET A 1 -17.64 11.48 51.07
N LEU A 2 -18.20 11.35 49.87
CA LEU A 2 -17.54 10.64 48.77
C LEU A 2 -16.26 11.42 48.39
N PRO A 3 -15.10 10.78 48.22
CA PRO A 3 -13.88 11.47 47.82
C PRO A 3 -14.10 12.21 46.50
N THR A 4 -13.98 13.54 46.52
CA THR A 4 -13.99 14.40 45.32
C THR A 4 -12.69 14.22 44.55
N TYR A 5 -12.70 13.31 43.59
CA TYR A 5 -11.57 13.11 42.68
C TYR A 5 -11.51 14.25 41.65
N LYS A 6 -10.37 14.96 41.59
CA LYS A 6 -10.11 15.98 40.56
C LYS A 6 -9.74 15.30 39.24
N TRP A 7 -10.53 15.54 38.20
CA TRP A 7 -10.30 15.05 36.83
C TRP A 7 -9.80 16.20 35.95
N THR A 8 -8.80 15.93 35.13
CA THR A 8 -8.33 16.87 34.10
C THR A 8 -9.04 16.57 32.79
N THR A 9 -9.61 17.60 32.15
CA THR A 9 -10.28 17.42 30.85
C THR A 9 -9.24 17.33 29.75
N VAL A 10 -9.29 16.23 29.00
CA VAL A 10 -8.45 15.98 27.83
C VAL A 10 -9.13 16.54 26.59
N CYS A 11 -10.42 16.22 26.42
CA CYS A 11 -11.24 16.81 25.37
C CYS A 11 -12.71 16.88 25.81
N SER A 12 -13.41 17.84 25.23
CA SER A 12 -14.85 18.05 25.43
C SER A 12 -15.53 18.13 24.08
N ASP A 13 -16.72 17.53 23.98
CA ASP A 13 -17.61 17.62 22.81
C ASP A 13 -17.02 17.11 21.47
N MET A 14 -16.20 16.06 21.55
CA MET A 14 -15.57 15.44 20.38
C MET A 14 -16.52 14.43 19.72
N ALA A 15 -16.48 14.27 18.40
CA ALA A 15 -17.20 13.16 17.76
C ALA A 15 -16.66 11.81 18.26
N ARG A 16 -17.54 10.80 18.38
CA ARG A 16 -17.17 9.48 18.92
C ARG A 16 -16.02 8.84 18.16
N GLU A 17 -16.00 9.01 16.84
CA GLU A 17 -15.00 8.46 15.94
C GLU A 17 -13.62 9.09 16.16
N ASP A 18 -13.57 10.41 16.33
CA ASP A 18 -12.34 11.16 16.61
C ASP A 18 -11.84 10.85 18.03
N SER A 19 -12.77 10.66 18.98
CA SER A 19 -12.45 10.28 20.35
C SER A 19 -11.86 8.87 20.45
N GLN A 20 -12.25 7.94 19.57
CA GLN A 20 -11.69 6.59 19.54
C GLN A 20 -10.23 6.60 19.09
N LEU A 21 -9.89 7.41 18.09
CA LEU A 21 -8.51 7.58 17.63
C LEU A 21 -7.65 8.27 18.68
N LEU A 22 -8.17 9.33 19.31
CA LEU A 22 -7.50 9.98 20.44
C LEU A 22 -7.26 8.99 21.59
N MET A 23 -8.24 8.14 21.89
CA MET A 23 -8.10 7.12 22.93
C MET A 23 -7.10 6.02 22.55
N GLU A 24 -7.09 5.54 21.31
CA GLU A 24 -6.14 4.53 20.85
C GLU A 24 -4.69 5.02 20.86
N ASP A 25 -4.46 6.31 20.68
CA ASP A 25 -3.14 6.95 20.84
C ASP A 25 -2.82 7.28 22.31
N MET A 26 -3.82 7.30 23.20
CA MET A 26 -3.68 7.58 24.62
C MET A 26 -3.52 6.31 25.47
N LYS A 27 -2.26 5.88 25.65
CA LYS A 27 -1.81 4.82 26.59
C LYS A 27 -2.51 3.46 26.41
N PHE A 28 -1.85 2.38 26.81
CA PHE A 28 -2.51 1.06 26.85
C PHE A 28 -3.47 1.03 28.05
N PHE A 29 -4.77 0.81 27.82
CA PHE A 29 -5.78 0.70 28.89
C PHE A 29 -6.74 -0.48 28.68
N ILE A 30 -7.47 -0.83 29.73
CA ILE A 30 -8.65 -1.70 29.69
C ILE A 30 -9.87 -0.93 30.21
N ILE A 31 -11.08 -1.36 29.82
CA ILE A 31 -12.33 -0.79 30.34
C ILE A 31 -12.67 -1.52 31.63
N ALA A 32 -12.47 -0.85 32.77
CA ALA A 32 -12.72 -1.41 34.10
C ALA A 32 -14.21 -1.39 34.46
N ASN A 33 -14.95 -0.36 34.03
CA ASN A 33 -16.39 -0.25 34.30
C ASN A 33 -17.10 0.46 33.14
N ARG A 34 -18.30 -0.01 32.80
CA ARG A 34 -19.17 0.58 31.80
C ARG A 34 -20.62 0.53 32.27
N HIS A 35 -21.28 1.68 32.33
CA HIS A 35 -22.70 1.77 32.66
C HIS A 35 -23.33 3.02 32.04
N LEU A 36 -24.66 3.09 32.04
CA LEU A 36 -25.41 4.22 31.51
C LEU A 36 -25.82 5.16 32.65
N VAL A 37 -25.63 6.45 32.44
CA VAL A 37 -26.03 7.52 33.38
C VAL A 37 -26.85 8.58 32.63
N PRO A 38 -27.65 9.42 33.32
CA PRO A 38 -28.34 10.54 32.68
C PRO A 38 -27.33 11.48 31.96
N CYS A 39 -27.66 11.93 30.74
CA CYS A 39 -26.79 12.90 30.04
C CYS A 39 -26.79 14.24 30.79
N VAL A 40 -25.61 14.69 31.21
CA VAL A 40 -25.40 16.01 31.81
C VAL A 40 -24.47 16.90 30.98
N GLY A 41 -23.93 16.38 29.88
CA GLY A 41 -22.90 17.05 29.07
C GLY A 41 -23.41 17.66 27.76
N CYS A 42 -24.71 17.57 27.49
CA CYS A 42 -25.32 17.92 26.23
C CYS A 42 -26.50 18.88 26.46
N THR A 43 -26.79 19.77 25.51
CA THR A 43 -27.83 20.82 25.65
C THR A 43 -29.24 20.37 25.22
N LEU A 44 -29.43 19.08 24.91
CA LEU A 44 -30.74 18.56 24.52
C LEU A 44 -31.72 18.65 25.68
N THR A 45 -32.90 19.20 25.40
CA THR A 45 -33.99 19.39 26.38
C THR A 45 -34.69 18.09 26.76
N ARG A 46 -34.54 17.03 25.95
CA ARG A 46 -35.12 15.71 26.21
C ARG A 46 -34.22 14.88 27.13
N PRO A 47 -34.75 14.23 28.18
CA PRO A 47 -33.99 13.28 28.99
C PRO A 47 -33.49 12.11 28.15
N HIS A 48 -32.20 11.80 28.24
CA HIS A 48 -31.59 10.66 27.56
C HIS A 48 -30.32 10.23 28.32
N LYS A 49 -29.67 9.16 27.83
CA LYS A 49 -28.55 8.51 28.52
C LYS A 49 -27.21 8.85 27.87
N MET A 50 -26.16 8.88 28.68
CA MET A 50 -24.77 8.83 28.24
C MET A 50 -24.11 7.55 28.78
N CYS A 51 -23.20 6.98 27.99
CA CYS A 51 -22.37 5.85 28.39
C CYS A 51 -21.17 6.37 29.17
N TYR A 52 -21.09 5.98 30.43
CA TYR A 52 -19.95 6.21 31.30
C TYR A 52 -18.99 5.02 31.19
N GLN A 53 -17.71 5.30 30.95
CA GLN A 53 -16.65 4.29 30.92
C GLN A 53 -15.47 4.73 31.79
N LEU A 54 -15.14 3.91 32.79
CA LEU A 54 -13.90 4.03 33.57
C LEU A 54 -12.85 3.11 32.98
N ARG A 55 -11.62 3.59 32.92
CA ARG A 55 -10.51 2.94 32.21
C ARG A 55 -9.28 2.93 33.11
N GLU A 56 -8.63 1.78 33.17
CA GLU A 56 -7.43 1.55 33.97
C GLU A 56 -6.25 1.22 33.05
N CYS A 57 -5.04 1.61 33.45
CA CYS A 57 -3.83 1.35 32.69
C CYS A 57 -3.53 -0.15 32.54
N SER A 58 -3.24 -0.60 31.31
CA SER A 58 -2.86 -1.98 30.99
C SER A 58 -1.42 -2.10 30.46
N SER A 59 -0.64 -1.03 30.55
CA SER A 59 0.75 -0.98 30.07
C SER A 59 1.67 -1.93 30.86
N LYS A 60 2.32 -2.85 30.14
CA LYS A 60 3.35 -3.74 30.70
C LYS A 60 4.53 -2.96 31.29
N THR A 61 4.86 -1.80 30.70
CA THR A 61 5.93 -0.92 31.17
C THR A 61 5.58 -0.26 32.50
N CYS A 62 4.34 0.19 32.69
CA CYS A 62 3.88 0.72 33.98
C CYS A 62 3.86 -0.37 35.05
N LYS A 63 3.40 -1.59 34.70
CA LYS A 63 3.43 -2.74 35.61
C LYS A 63 4.85 -3.14 36.03
N ALA A 64 5.84 -2.98 35.16
CA ALA A 64 7.24 -3.23 35.49
C ALA A 64 7.86 -2.12 36.37
N ALA A 65 7.42 -0.87 36.21
CA ALA A 65 7.93 0.27 36.98
C ALA A 65 7.40 0.32 38.43
N THR A 66 6.17 -0.16 38.65
CA THR A 66 5.57 -0.29 39.99
C THR A 66 4.97 -1.70 40.16
N PRO A 67 5.79 -2.73 40.45
CA PRO A 67 5.33 -4.13 40.46
C PRO A 67 4.31 -4.45 41.55
N TYR A 68 4.30 -3.67 42.63
CA TYR A 68 3.52 -3.93 43.84
C TYR A 68 2.33 -2.98 44.02
N ASP A 69 2.22 -1.93 43.20
CA ASP A 69 1.16 -0.93 43.26
C ASP A 69 0.41 -0.81 41.92
N ALA A 70 -0.89 -0.55 41.98
CA ALA A 70 -1.67 -0.24 40.78
C ALA A 70 -1.19 1.08 40.16
N CYS A 71 -1.13 1.14 38.82
CA CYS A 71 -0.78 2.36 38.12
C CYS A 71 -1.74 3.49 38.53
N PRO A 72 -1.26 4.67 38.94
CA PRO A 72 -2.12 5.73 39.47
C PRO A 72 -2.95 6.44 38.39
N TRP A 73 -2.79 6.05 37.11
CA TRP A 73 -3.53 6.63 36.00
C TRP A 73 -4.91 5.98 35.84
N ASP A 74 -5.93 6.82 35.79
CA ASP A 74 -7.29 6.43 35.38
C ASP A 74 -7.79 7.35 34.26
N GLY A 75 -8.50 6.76 33.31
CA GLY A 75 -9.20 7.44 32.25
C GLY A 75 -10.72 7.37 32.42
N LYS A 76 -11.43 8.41 32.01
CA LYS A 76 -12.89 8.46 32.01
C LYS A 76 -13.38 8.97 30.66
N ALA A 77 -14.29 8.23 30.03
CA ALA A 77 -14.96 8.63 28.81
C ALA A 77 -16.48 8.71 29.04
N LEU A 78 -17.09 9.81 28.61
CA LEU A 78 -18.53 10.05 28.66
C LEU A 78 -19.04 10.21 27.22
N THR A 79 -19.89 9.28 26.76
CA THR A 79 -20.43 9.30 25.39
C THR A 79 -21.93 9.51 25.39
N CYS A 80 -22.42 10.64 24.86
CA CYS A 80 -23.84 10.86 24.62
C CYS A 80 -24.36 9.83 23.61
N GLN A 81 -25.44 9.09 23.96
CA GLN A 81 -26.00 8.06 23.08
C GLN A 81 -26.82 8.63 21.91
N GLU A 82 -27.26 9.88 22.02
CA GLU A 82 -28.08 10.55 21.00
C GLU A 82 -27.22 11.30 19.99
N LEU A 83 -26.26 12.10 20.47
CA LEU A 83 -25.42 12.96 19.62
C LEU A 83 -24.09 12.31 19.22
N ASN A 84 -23.77 11.13 19.77
CA ASN A 84 -22.46 10.47 19.63
C ASN A 84 -21.27 11.43 19.92
N ARG A 85 -21.45 12.36 20.87
CA ARG A 85 -20.41 13.25 21.35
C ARG A 85 -19.73 12.69 22.60
N VAL A 86 -18.43 12.87 22.71
CA VAL A 86 -17.57 12.27 23.73
C VAL A 86 -16.75 13.33 24.44
N ALA A 87 -16.73 13.23 25.77
CA ALA A 87 -15.78 13.94 26.62
C ALA A 87 -14.83 12.95 27.28
N ILE A 88 -13.54 13.23 27.24
CA ILE A 88 -12.48 12.40 27.83
C ILE A 88 -11.79 13.18 28.93
N MET A 89 -11.57 12.53 30.06
CA MET A 89 -10.90 13.07 31.22
C MET A 89 -9.90 12.05 31.76
N GLU A 90 -8.82 12.53 32.38
CA GLU A 90 -7.83 11.67 33.02
C GLU A 90 -7.44 12.17 34.42
N ARG A 91 -6.82 11.28 35.19
CA ARG A 91 -6.21 11.59 36.50
C ARG A 91 -4.96 10.73 36.70
N GLY A 92 -4.03 11.23 37.52
CA GLY A 92 -2.79 10.53 37.87
C GLY A 92 -1.70 10.59 36.80
N ALA A 93 -0.44 10.55 37.24
CA ALA A 93 0.72 10.59 36.36
C ALA A 93 1.17 9.16 36.00
N SER A 94 1.33 8.86 34.72
CA SER A 94 2.02 7.64 34.27
C SER A 94 3.48 7.93 33.98
N SER A 95 4.38 6.99 34.23
CA SER A 95 5.82 7.09 33.90
C SER A 95 6.13 7.18 32.40
N LEU A 96 5.11 7.10 31.54
CA LEU A 96 5.20 7.36 30.11
C LEU A 96 4.79 8.82 29.86
N THR A 97 5.69 9.61 29.29
CA THR A 97 5.40 10.94 28.73
C THR A 97 4.16 10.84 27.83
N PRO A 98 3.17 11.74 27.96
CA PRO A 98 2.05 11.81 27.03
C PRO A 98 2.63 11.93 25.61
N GLN A 99 2.31 10.99 24.72
CA GLN A 99 2.43 11.31 23.30
C GLN A 99 1.46 12.47 23.05
N ALA A 100 1.96 13.56 22.46
CA ALA A 100 1.12 14.68 22.06
C ALA A 100 -0.08 14.14 21.27
N PRO A 101 -1.29 14.70 21.44
CA PRO A 101 -2.45 14.29 20.65
C PRO A 101 -2.06 14.28 19.18
N SER A 102 -2.33 13.16 18.50
CA SER A 102 -1.97 13.02 17.09
C SER A 102 -2.56 14.18 16.29
N TYR A 103 -1.66 14.94 15.65
CA TYR A 103 -1.96 16.13 14.83
C TYR A 103 -2.92 15.85 13.66
N LEU A 104 -3.25 14.58 13.40
CA LEU A 104 -4.22 14.15 12.40
C LEU A 104 -5.68 14.38 12.81
N ALA A 105 -5.96 14.80 14.04
CA ALA A 105 -7.32 14.88 14.59
C ALA A 105 -8.04 16.24 14.41
N THR A 106 -7.43 17.23 13.75
CA THR A 106 -8.14 18.49 13.44
C THR A 106 -8.87 18.39 12.10
N GLN A 107 -10.13 18.84 12.08
CA GLN A 107 -11.07 18.64 10.96
C GLN A 107 -10.51 19.12 9.61
N GLY A 108 -9.92 20.31 9.54
CA GLY A 108 -9.34 20.85 8.29
C GLY A 108 -8.08 20.11 7.80
N LEU A 109 -7.36 19.43 8.70
CA LEU A 109 -6.23 18.57 8.36
C LEU A 109 -6.71 17.23 7.81
N ARG A 110 -7.78 16.65 8.38
CA ARG A 110 -8.41 15.43 7.86
C ARG A 110 -8.97 15.61 6.46
N GLU A 111 -9.70 16.70 6.20
CA GLU A 111 -10.29 17.00 4.89
C GLU A 111 -9.21 17.06 3.81
N ARG A 112 -8.19 17.89 4.00
CA ARG A 112 -7.14 18.07 3.00
C ARG A 112 -6.21 16.86 2.86
N ASN A 113 -5.98 16.07 3.91
CA ASN A 113 -5.28 14.78 3.77
C ASN A 113 -6.15 13.73 3.07
N GLY A 114 -7.46 13.78 3.29
CA GLY A 114 -8.46 12.98 2.60
C GLY A 114 -8.50 13.28 1.10
N ASP A 115 -8.51 14.56 0.72
CA ASP A 115 -8.44 14.99 -0.68
C ASP A 115 -7.18 14.45 -1.38
N MET A 116 -6.04 14.46 -0.69
CA MET A 116 -4.78 13.95 -1.23
C MET A 116 -4.78 12.43 -1.33
N ALA A 117 -5.42 11.74 -0.38
CA ALA A 117 -5.64 10.30 -0.45
C ALA A 117 -6.57 9.94 -1.62
N MET A 118 -7.64 10.71 -1.83
CA MET A 118 -8.57 10.58 -2.96
C MET A 118 -7.89 10.86 -4.30
N GLN A 119 -6.92 11.76 -4.34
CA GLN A 119 -6.05 12.01 -5.50
C GLN A 119 -4.93 10.97 -5.68
N GLY A 120 -4.88 9.91 -4.86
CA GLY A 120 -3.92 8.81 -4.99
C GLY A 120 -2.50 9.14 -4.54
N LEU A 121 -2.28 10.21 -3.77
CA LEU A 121 -0.93 10.56 -3.31
C LEU A 121 -0.41 9.53 -2.29
N LYS A 122 0.85 9.10 -2.48
CA LYS A 122 1.51 8.18 -1.55
C LYS A 122 1.60 8.78 -0.13
N PRO A 123 1.45 7.97 0.94
CA PRO A 123 1.51 8.45 2.33
C PRO A 123 2.76 9.28 2.68
N ALA A 124 3.92 8.95 2.09
CA ALA A 124 5.15 9.73 2.27
C ALA A 124 5.06 11.13 1.65
N ARG A 125 4.36 11.28 0.52
CA ARG A 125 4.14 12.56 -0.16
C ARG A 125 3.11 13.41 0.60
N ILE A 126 2.08 12.78 1.14
CA ILE A 126 1.11 13.43 2.03
C ILE A 126 1.84 13.96 3.27
N ARG A 127 2.65 13.11 3.92
CA ARG A 127 3.46 13.50 5.09
C ARG A 127 4.38 14.70 4.80
N MET A 128 5.13 14.68 3.70
CA MET A 128 6.03 15.78 3.35
C MET A 128 5.28 17.06 2.94
N GLY A 129 4.12 16.90 2.30
CA GLY A 129 3.23 18.00 1.95
C GLY A 129 2.68 18.71 3.17
N MET A 130 2.51 18.02 4.31
CA MET A 130 1.99 18.62 5.54
C MET A 130 2.86 19.78 6.07
N ILE A 131 4.18 19.72 5.87
CA ILE A 131 5.11 20.82 6.18
C ILE A 131 4.70 22.09 5.43
N ARG A 132 4.40 21.93 4.13
CA ARG A 132 4.08 23.05 3.23
C ARG A 132 2.63 23.53 3.37
N TRP A 133 1.69 22.60 3.58
CA TRP A 133 0.26 22.91 3.60
C TRP A 133 -0.21 23.42 4.96
N PHE A 134 0.46 23.02 6.03
CA PHE A 134 0.04 23.33 7.40
C PHE A 134 1.16 23.93 8.26
N GLY A 135 2.36 24.14 7.71
CA GLY A 135 3.46 24.79 8.43
C GLY A 135 4.02 23.98 9.59
N LEU A 136 3.88 22.65 9.57
CA LEU A 136 4.33 21.78 10.66
C LEU A 136 5.86 21.73 10.75
N THR A 137 6.38 21.79 11.97
CA THR A 137 7.80 21.54 12.27
C THR A 137 8.09 20.05 12.40
N GLU A 138 9.35 19.65 12.25
CA GLU A 138 9.76 18.23 12.20
C GLU A 138 9.45 17.47 13.50
N GLU A 139 9.57 18.15 14.64
CA GLU A 139 9.26 17.66 16.00
C GLU A 139 7.79 17.27 16.19
N VAL A 140 6.93 17.81 15.35
CA VAL A 140 5.47 17.78 15.48
C VAL A 140 4.83 16.97 14.34
N MET A 141 5.65 16.51 13.39
CA MET A 141 5.20 15.81 12.19
C MET A 141 4.69 14.41 12.55
N PRO A 142 3.52 13.99 12.02
CA PRO A 142 3.10 12.60 12.17
C PRO A 142 4.13 11.68 11.51
N THR A 143 4.37 10.54 12.14
CA THR A 143 5.22 9.49 11.58
C THR A 143 4.61 8.96 10.28
N LEU A 144 5.46 8.42 9.39
CA LEU A 144 4.98 7.81 8.15
C LEU A 144 3.93 6.72 8.41
N ARG A 145 4.11 5.94 9.49
CA ARG A 145 3.18 4.89 9.91
C ARG A 145 1.81 5.43 10.29
N GLN A 146 1.76 6.58 10.98
CA GLN A 146 0.49 7.25 11.32
C GLN A 146 -0.25 7.74 10.07
N VAL A 147 0.46 8.31 9.09
CA VAL A 147 -0.13 8.76 7.83
C VAL A 147 -0.60 7.57 6.98
N GLN A 148 0.16 6.48 6.92
CA GLN A 148 -0.25 5.24 6.25
C GLN A 148 -1.53 4.67 6.87
N ARG A 149 -1.61 4.63 8.20
CA ARG A 149 -2.80 4.17 8.93
C ARG A 149 -4.00 5.05 8.67
N PHE A 150 -3.82 6.37 8.64
CA PHE A 150 -4.86 7.34 8.27
C PHE A 150 -5.40 7.08 6.86
N VAL A 151 -4.53 7.01 5.85
CA VAL A 151 -4.93 6.78 4.44
C VAL A 151 -5.67 5.44 4.30
N ARG A 152 -5.17 4.37 4.93
CA ARG A 152 -5.84 3.07 4.93
C ARG A 152 -7.24 3.16 5.53
N ASN A 153 -7.39 3.81 6.68
CA ASN A 153 -8.69 3.96 7.35
C ASN A 153 -9.64 4.87 6.57
N PHE A 154 -9.13 5.95 5.97
CA PHE A 154 -9.88 6.88 5.15
C PHE A 154 -10.41 6.20 3.88
N ASN A 155 -9.55 5.48 3.16
CA ASN A 155 -9.94 4.71 1.97
C ASN A 155 -11.01 3.66 2.28
N LYS A 156 -10.88 2.98 3.44
CA LYS A 156 -11.85 1.99 3.89
C LYS A 156 -13.21 2.60 4.27
N LYS A 157 -13.24 3.81 4.82
CA LYS A 157 -14.47 4.41 5.37
C LYS A 157 -15.18 5.40 4.44
N GLU A 158 -14.43 6.23 3.73
CA GLU A 158 -14.98 7.36 2.94
C GLU A 158 -14.99 7.07 1.43
N LEU A 159 -14.07 6.21 0.97
CA LEU A 159 -14.00 5.83 -0.45
C LEU A 159 -14.59 4.44 -0.71
N HIS A 160 -15.08 3.73 0.31
CA HIS A 160 -15.60 2.36 0.21
C HIS A 160 -14.66 1.36 -0.51
N HIS A 161 -13.35 1.65 -0.56
CA HIS A 161 -12.35 0.82 -1.24
C HIS A 161 -11.95 -0.42 -0.41
N THR A 162 -12.94 -1.14 0.10
CA THR A 162 -12.81 -2.54 0.55
C THR A 162 -13.83 -3.47 -0.11
N ASP A 163 -14.76 -2.94 -0.92
CA ASP A 163 -15.85 -3.74 -1.49
C ASP A 163 -15.49 -4.31 -2.88
N ASP A 164 -14.51 -3.73 -3.59
CA ASP A 164 -14.07 -4.26 -4.89
C ASP A 164 -13.12 -5.46 -4.80
N TYR A 165 -12.62 -5.85 -3.62
CA TYR A 165 -11.61 -6.92 -3.56
C TYR A 165 -12.17 -8.27 -4.02
N GLU A 166 -13.34 -8.65 -3.48
CA GLU A 166 -14.03 -9.87 -3.93
C GLU A 166 -14.51 -9.72 -5.39
N ASP A 167 -14.99 -8.55 -5.80
CA ASP A 167 -15.40 -8.31 -7.20
C ASP A 167 -14.22 -8.40 -8.18
N VAL A 168 -13.03 -7.94 -7.78
CA VAL A 168 -11.79 -8.07 -8.54
C VAL A 168 -11.31 -9.51 -8.55
N LEU A 169 -11.39 -10.24 -7.43
CA LEU A 169 -11.10 -11.67 -7.41
C LEU A 169 -12.03 -12.44 -8.33
N ASP A 170 -13.33 -12.12 -8.32
CA ASP A 170 -14.32 -12.74 -9.19
C ASP A 170 -14.03 -12.43 -10.67
N GLN A 171 -13.65 -11.20 -11.01
CA GLN A 171 -13.21 -10.85 -12.37
C GLN A 171 -11.94 -11.60 -12.78
N ILE A 172 -10.97 -11.74 -11.88
CA ILE A 172 -9.74 -12.48 -12.12
C ILE A 172 -10.08 -13.96 -12.36
N ASP A 173 -10.99 -14.53 -11.57
CA ASP A 173 -11.43 -15.92 -11.69
C ASP A 173 -12.22 -16.18 -12.97
N GLN A 174 -13.11 -15.27 -13.36
CA GLN A 174 -13.86 -15.34 -14.62
C GLN A 174 -12.93 -15.30 -15.84
N LEU A 175 -11.79 -14.63 -15.70
CA LEU A 175 -10.75 -14.59 -16.72
C LEU A 175 -9.75 -15.74 -16.60
N ALA A 176 -9.88 -16.66 -15.65
CA ALA A 176 -8.89 -17.73 -15.46
C ALA A 176 -8.66 -18.53 -16.75
N TYR A 177 -7.40 -18.81 -17.05
CA TYR A 177 -7.05 -19.61 -18.22
C TYR A 177 -7.76 -20.97 -18.22
N GLY A 178 -8.44 -21.26 -19.33
CA GLY A 178 -8.95 -22.59 -19.67
C GLY A 178 -8.47 -22.99 -21.07
N PRO A 179 -8.19 -24.29 -21.34
CA PRO A 179 -7.77 -24.73 -22.67
C PRO A 179 -8.75 -24.36 -23.79
N ALA A 180 -10.04 -24.23 -23.46
CA ALA A 180 -11.11 -23.87 -24.39
C ALA A 180 -11.24 -22.36 -24.69
N VAL A 181 -10.51 -21.47 -23.98
CA VAL A 181 -10.55 -20.02 -24.22
C VAL A 181 -10.14 -19.72 -25.67
N ALA A 182 -10.88 -18.84 -26.35
CA ALA A 182 -10.60 -18.48 -27.74
C ALA A 182 -9.26 -17.74 -27.89
N ASP A 183 -8.67 -17.79 -29.08
CA ASP A 183 -7.30 -17.33 -29.31
C ASP A 183 -7.07 -15.83 -29.02
N THR A 184 -8.08 -15.01 -29.29
CA THR A 184 -8.05 -13.55 -29.10
C THR A 184 -8.68 -13.11 -27.78
N GLN A 185 -9.32 -14.02 -27.03
CA GLN A 185 -9.96 -13.69 -25.77
C GLN A 185 -8.89 -13.53 -24.67
N PRO A 186 -8.93 -12.45 -23.89
CA PRO A 186 -8.01 -12.26 -22.78
C PRO A 186 -8.32 -13.22 -21.64
N PHE A 187 -7.26 -13.66 -20.96
CA PHE A 187 -7.34 -14.46 -19.75
C PHE A 187 -6.26 -14.06 -18.74
N SER A 188 -6.52 -14.36 -17.48
CA SER A 188 -5.65 -14.14 -16.34
C SER A 188 -4.83 -15.39 -16.01
N PHE A 189 -3.61 -15.17 -15.50
CA PHE A 189 -2.69 -16.24 -15.10
C PHE A 189 -1.67 -15.75 -14.06
N GLY A 190 -0.80 -16.64 -13.58
CA GLY A 190 0.30 -16.29 -12.67
C GLY A 190 -0.06 -16.26 -11.18
N TRP A 191 -1.25 -16.74 -10.84
CA TRP A 191 -1.74 -16.98 -9.49
C TRP A 191 -2.20 -18.45 -9.38
N GLU A 192 -2.34 -18.94 -8.15
CA GLU A 192 -2.80 -20.32 -7.87
C GLU A 192 -4.15 -20.29 -7.16
N ARG A 193 -4.86 -21.43 -7.14
CA ARG A 193 -6.07 -21.55 -6.32
C ARG A 193 -5.69 -21.90 -4.89
N ASP A 194 -6.31 -21.25 -3.92
CA ASP A 194 -6.17 -21.61 -2.50
C ASP A 194 -6.94 -22.89 -2.15
N SER A 195 -6.94 -23.26 -0.86
CA SER A 195 -7.66 -24.42 -0.35
C SER A 195 -9.19 -24.34 -0.52
N GLU A 196 -9.74 -23.14 -0.71
CA GLU A 196 -11.16 -22.90 -0.95
C GLU A 196 -11.49 -22.84 -2.45
N GLY A 197 -10.47 -22.98 -3.31
CA GLY A 197 -10.59 -22.91 -4.76
C GLY A 197 -10.62 -21.48 -5.30
N LYS A 198 -10.42 -20.45 -4.48
CA LYS A 198 -10.40 -19.04 -4.92
C LYS A 198 -9.02 -18.63 -5.46
N PRO A 199 -8.94 -17.60 -6.33
CA PRO A 199 -7.66 -17.06 -6.77
C PRO A 199 -6.84 -16.51 -5.60
N ASN A 200 -5.69 -17.12 -5.32
CA ASN A 200 -4.67 -16.56 -4.43
C ASN A 200 -3.72 -15.67 -5.23
N VAL A 201 -4.11 -14.40 -5.33
CA VAL A 201 -3.38 -13.38 -6.10
C VAL A 201 -2.39 -12.58 -5.26
N GLY A 202 -2.26 -12.87 -3.97
CA GLY A 202 -1.44 -12.12 -3.02
C GLY A 202 -2.17 -10.90 -2.41
N ASN A 203 -1.80 -10.53 -1.19
CA ASN A 203 -2.43 -9.41 -0.46
C ASN A 203 -1.68 -8.07 -0.61
N GLY A 204 -0.58 -8.07 -1.38
CA GLY A 204 0.24 -6.88 -1.63
C GLY A 204 1.28 -6.58 -0.56
N SER A 205 1.42 -7.42 0.47
CA SER A 205 2.52 -7.32 1.43
C SER A 205 3.84 -7.80 0.82
N ASP A 206 4.96 -7.54 1.50
CA ASP A 206 6.28 -8.00 1.04
C ASP A 206 6.40 -9.53 1.11
N GLU A 207 5.69 -10.16 2.05
CA GLU A 207 5.66 -11.61 2.23
C GLU A 207 4.69 -12.32 1.28
N ASN A 208 3.59 -11.67 0.88
CA ASN A 208 2.62 -12.23 -0.06
C ASN A 208 2.24 -11.17 -1.12
N PRO A 209 3.16 -10.87 -2.04
CA PRO A 209 2.97 -9.76 -2.96
C PRO A 209 1.91 -10.08 -4.02
N PHE A 210 1.15 -9.07 -4.39
CA PHE A 210 0.10 -9.20 -5.40
C PHE A 210 0.70 -9.49 -6.79
N LEU A 211 0.16 -10.47 -7.53
CA LEU A 211 0.60 -10.80 -8.88
C LEU A 211 -0.54 -11.33 -9.73
N VAL A 212 -0.78 -10.68 -10.86
CA VAL A 212 -1.71 -11.16 -11.89
C VAL A 212 -1.13 -10.87 -13.26
N GLY A 213 -0.98 -11.90 -14.08
CA GLY A 213 -0.67 -11.82 -15.50
C GLY A 213 -1.93 -11.78 -16.36
N LEU A 214 -1.91 -11.03 -17.44
CA LEU A 214 -2.97 -10.94 -18.45
C LEU A 214 -2.38 -11.11 -19.85
N THR A 215 -3.02 -11.95 -20.68
CA THR A 215 -2.60 -12.19 -22.06
C THR A 215 -3.74 -12.80 -22.90
N THR A 216 -3.49 -13.09 -24.17
CA THR A 216 -4.31 -13.93 -25.06
C THR A 216 -3.41 -15.02 -25.66
N LYS A 217 -3.99 -16.08 -26.25
CA LYS A 217 -3.17 -17.10 -26.92
C LYS A 217 -2.44 -16.52 -28.12
N CYS A 218 -3.08 -15.62 -28.87
CA CYS A 218 -2.44 -14.89 -29.97
C CYS A 218 -1.22 -14.09 -29.52
N LEU A 219 -1.31 -13.38 -28.38
CA LEU A 219 -0.20 -12.59 -27.87
C LEU A 219 0.99 -13.48 -27.45
N LEU A 220 0.72 -14.62 -26.79
CA LEU A 220 1.77 -15.59 -26.45
C LEU A 220 2.50 -16.11 -27.69
N ARG A 221 1.75 -16.39 -28.77
CA ARG A 221 2.33 -16.87 -30.04
C ARG A 221 3.21 -15.85 -30.76
N ASN A 222 3.21 -14.58 -30.37
CA ASN A 222 4.21 -13.63 -30.89
C ASN A 222 5.66 -14.06 -30.57
N ALA A 223 5.86 -14.85 -29.51
CA ALA A 223 7.14 -15.42 -29.14
C ALA A 223 7.34 -16.88 -29.65
N ASP A 224 6.36 -17.48 -30.34
CA ASP A 224 6.41 -18.84 -30.87
C ASP A 224 7.13 -18.90 -32.22
N ARG A 225 8.44 -18.63 -32.17
CA ARG A 225 9.35 -18.59 -33.31
C ARG A 225 10.78 -18.73 -32.82
N ASP A 226 11.72 -18.87 -33.75
CA ASP A 226 13.15 -18.96 -33.43
C ASP A 226 13.59 -17.82 -32.48
N PRO A 227 14.19 -18.11 -31.31
CA PRO A 227 14.69 -17.11 -30.37
C PRO A 227 15.71 -16.14 -30.97
N SER A 228 16.38 -16.52 -32.06
CA SER A 228 17.30 -15.63 -32.79
C SER A 228 16.59 -14.56 -33.64
N SER A 229 15.27 -14.70 -33.82
CA SER A 229 14.46 -13.84 -34.70
C SER A 229 13.82 -12.63 -34.01
N PHE A 230 13.90 -12.55 -32.68
CA PHE A 230 13.33 -11.46 -31.91
C PHE A 230 14.21 -11.06 -30.72
N VAL A 231 13.93 -9.87 -30.19
CA VAL A 231 14.43 -9.42 -28.89
C VAL A 231 13.26 -9.44 -27.91
N PHE A 232 13.41 -10.11 -26.78
CA PHE A 232 12.43 -10.07 -25.71
C PHE A 232 12.61 -8.80 -24.89
N HIS A 233 11.52 -8.11 -24.63
CA HIS A 233 11.47 -6.86 -23.88
C HIS A 233 10.73 -7.08 -22.59
N MET A 234 11.29 -6.55 -21.51
CA MET A 234 10.66 -6.50 -20.20
C MET A 234 10.88 -5.11 -19.64
N ASP A 235 9.79 -4.41 -19.33
CA ASP A 235 9.86 -3.08 -18.72
C ASP A 235 8.77 -2.86 -17.68
N GLY A 236 9.15 -2.30 -16.54
CA GLY A 236 8.26 -1.94 -15.45
C GLY A 236 7.81 -0.49 -15.59
N THR A 237 6.59 -0.29 -16.12
CA THR A 237 5.99 1.04 -16.28
C THR A 237 5.28 1.50 -15.00
N PHE A 238 5.61 2.69 -14.52
CA PHE A 238 5.09 3.24 -13.25
C PHE A 238 3.86 4.15 -13.39
N LYS A 239 3.19 4.17 -14.54
CA LYS A 239 2.25 5.27 -14.86
C LYS A 239 1.03 4.86 -15.71
N LEU A 240 0.56 3.62 -15.61
CA LEU A 240 -0.60 3.17 -16.39
C LEU A 240 -1.92 3.16 -15.61
N ASN A 241 -1.92 3.35 -14.28
CA ASN A 241 -3.15 3.49 -13.51
C ASN A 241 -3.15 4.71 -12.57
N GLN A 242 -4.35 5.17 -12.21
CA GLN A 242 -4.55 6.33 -11.32
C GLN A 242 -3.99 6.11 -9.89
N VAL A 243 -3.66 4.86 -9.54
CA VAL A 243 -3.20 4.42 -8.21
C VAL A 243 -1.69 4.07 -8.17
N ALA A 244 -0.98 4.25 -9.30
CA ALA A 244 0.46 4.01 -9.46
C ALA A 244 0.97 2.59 -9.11
N TYR A 245 0.18 1.53 -9.39
CA TYR A 245 0.71 0.16 -9.39
C TYR A 245 1.67 -0.01 -10.56
N PRO A 246 2.87 -0.57 -10.32
CA PRO A 246 3.75 -1.03 -11.39
C PRO A 246 3.06 -2.02 -12.32
N VAL A 247 3.17 -1.77 -13.61
CA VAL A 247 2.76 -2.72 -14.64
C VAL A 247 4.01 -3.15 -15.40
N VAL A 248 4.33 -4.44 -15.33
CA VAL A 248 5.43 -5.03 -16.09
C VAL A 248 4.89 -5.47 -17.44
N VAL A 249 5.43 -4.90 -18.51
CA VAL A 249 5.07 -5.25 -19.87
C VAL A 249 6.13 -6.17 -20.44
N CYS A 250 5.69 -7.33 -20.91
CA CYS A 250 6.51 -8.30 -21.62
C CYS A 250 6.10 -8.32 -23.09
N GLY A 251 7.06 -8.18 -23.99
CA GLY A 251 6.81 -8.22 -25.42
C GLY A 251 8.04 -8.64 -26.21
N VAL A 252 7.90 -8.75 -27.52
CA VAL A 252 9.00 -9.10 -28.43
C VAL A 252 9.07 -8.10 -29.56
N SER A 253 10.27 -7.64 -29.91
CA SER A 253 10.48 -6.89 -31.15
C SER A 253 11.02 -7.80 -32.22
N ASP A 254 10.44 -7.70 -33.42
CA ASP A 254 10.90 -8.44 -34.59
C ASP A 254 12.04 -7.73 -35.33
N ARG A 255 12.53 -8.37 -36.40
CA ARG A 255 13.55 -7.80 -37.30
C ARG A 255 13.08 -6.52 -38.02
N GLY A 256 11.77 -6.30 -38.11
CA GLY A 256 11.17 -5.07 -38.61
C GLY A 256 11.17 -3.92 -37.59
N ARG A 257 11.73 -4.13 -36.39
CA ARG A 257 11.74 -3.17 -35.27
C ARG A 257 10.33 -2.83 -34.77
N SER A 258 9.36 -3.72 -35.00
CA SER A 258 8.01 -3.58 -34.48
C SER A 258 7.88 -4.34 -33.17
N PHE A 259 7.31 -3.68 -32.17
CA PHE A 259 7.04 -4.27 -30.87
C PHE A 259 5.70 -5.00 -30.88
N HIS A 260 5.70 -6.23 -30.39
CA HIS A 260 4.51 -7.08 -30.25
C HIS A 260 4.34 -7.47 -28.79
N LEU A 261 3.19 -7.16 -28.22
CA LEU A 261 2.88 -7.51 -26.84
C LEU A 261 2.80 -9.03 -26.66
N VAL A 262 3.30 -9.54 -25.55
CA VAL A 262 3.21 -10.96 -25.17
C VAL A 262 2.37 -11.14 -23.91
N ALA A 263 2.64 -10.35 -22.87
CA ALA A 263 1.88 -10.40 -21.63
C ALA A 263 2.05 -9.11 -20.83
N ILE A 264 1.11 -8.86 -19.93
CA ILE A 264 1.17 -7.77 -18.96
C ILE A 264 1.06 -8.36 -17.57
N PHE A 265 1.86 -7.91 -16.62
CA PHE A 265 1.75 -8.27 -15.21
C PHE A 265 1.45 -7.04 -14.35
N ILE A 266 0.50 -7.19 -13.44
CA ILE A 266 0.17 -6.20 -12.42
C ILE A 266 0.88 -6.62 -11.13
N THR A 267 1.74 -5.74 -10.60
CA THR A 267 2.49 -6.00 -9.36
C THR A 267 2.40 -4.78 -8.43
N PRO A 268 2.51 -4.95 -7.09
CA PRO A 268 2.42 -3.84 -6.14
C PRO A 268 3.76 -3.09 -6.01
N GLN A 269 4.89 -3.77 -6.24
CA GLN A 269 6.23 -3.27 -5.93
C GLN A 269 7.30 -3.89 -6.86
N ARG A 270 8.48 -3.26 -6.94
CA ARG A 270 9.68 -3.83 -7.58
C ARG A 270 10.46 -4.68 -6.55
N LEU A 271 10.04 -5.92 -6.38
CA LEU A 271 10.79 -6.92 -5.59
C LEU A 271 11.39 -7.95 -6.55
N GLU A 272 12.66 -8.30 -6.36
CA GLU A 272 13.38 -9.27 -7.22
C GLU A 272 12.61 -10.59 -7.39
N GLY A 273 12.08 -11.14 -6.29
CA GLY A 273 11.28 -12.36 -6.31
C GLY A 273 10.00 -12.28 -7.15
N LEU A 274 9.44 -11.07 -7.36
CA LEU A 274 8.25 -10.89 -8.19
C LEU A 274 8.56 -11.04 -9.67
N TYR A 275 9.70 -10.54 -10.14
CA TYR A 275 10.10 -10.70 -11.54
C TYR A 275 10.33 -12.18 -11.87
N GLY A 276 11.02 -12.91 -11.01
CA GLY A 276 11.22 -14.36 -11.17
C GLY A 276 9.89 -15.13 -11.21
N THR A 277 8.97 -14.79 -10.32
CA THR A 277 7.63 -15.43 -10.27
C THR A 277 6.80 -15.11 -11.52
N ALA A 278 6.77 -13.85 -11.96
CA ALA A 278 6.08 -13.43 -13.17
C ALA A 278 6.65 -14.09 -14.43
N LEU A 279 7.98 -14.12 -14.59
CA LEU A 279 8.63 -14.77 -15.73
C LEU A 279 8.43 -16.28 -15.72
N SER A 280 8.46 -16.92 -14.54
CA SER A 280 8.15 -18.35 -14.41
C SER A 280 6.71 -18.65 -14.79
N ALA A 281 5.76 -17.80 -14.37
CA ALA A 281 4.37 -17.89 -14.78
C ALA A 281 4.20 -17.71 -16.29
N LEU A 282 4.90 -16.74 -16.89
CA LEU A 282 4.91 -16.52 -18.34
C LEU A 282 5.40 -17.76 -19.08
N ARG A 283 6.52 -18.33 -18.65
CA ARG A 283 7.09 -19.53 -19.27
C ARG A 283 6.14 -20.72 -19.19
N ARG A 284 5.55 -20.97 -18.02
CA ARG A 284 4.53 -22.04 -17.84
C ARG A 284 3.32 -21.82 -18.73
N MET A 285 2.80 -20.60 -18.79
CA MET A 285 1.62 -20.29 -19.57
C MET A 285 1.87 -20.35 -21.08
N PHE A 286 3.05 -19.92 -21.53
CA PHE A 286 3.49 -20.10 -22.90
C PHE A 286 3.49 -21.59 -23.26
N THR A 287 4.14 -22.45 -22.47
CA THR A 287 4.13 -23.90 -22.70
C THR A 287 2.73 -24.50 -22.71
N ALA A 288 1.85 -24.05 -21.82
CA ALA A 288 0.46 -24.54 -21.78
C ALA A 288 -0.34 -24.19 -23.04
N VAL A 289 -0.01 -23.10 -23.73
CA VAL A 289 -0.74 -22.60 -24.91
C VAL A 289 -0.13 -23.08 -26.23
N THR A 290 1.20 -23.10 -26.32
CA THR A 290 1.93 -23.42 -27.57
C THR A 290 2.41 -24.87 -27.61
N SER A 291 2.44 -25.56 -26.46
CA SER A 291 3.13 -26.84 -26.28
C SER A 291 4.65 -26.77 -26.53
N MET A 292 5.22 -25.56 -26.59
CA MET A 292 6.64 -25.30 -26.81
C MET A 292 7.28 -24.70 -25.55
N GLN A 293 8.60 -24.82 -25.42
CA GLN A 293 9.34 -24.09 -24.37
C GLN A 293 9.61 -22.65 -24.84
N LEU A 294 9.38 -21.67 -23.97
CA LEU A 294 9.77 -20.29 -24.23
C LEU A 294 11.29 -20.17 -24.04
N LEU A 295 12.03 -20.05 -25.14
CA LEU A 295 13.48 -19.87 -25.15
C LEU A 295 13.83 -18.44 -25.55
N LEU A 296 14.83 -17.85 -24.89
CA LEU A 296 15.21 -16.44 -25.09
C LEU A 296 16.68 -16.32 -25.44
N LYS A 297 17.00 -15.74 -26.61
CA LYS A 297 18.39 -15.44 -26.98
C LYS A 297 18.80 -14.01 -26.62
N TYR A 298 17.93 -13.04 -26.88
CA TYR A 298 18.19 -11.63 -26.61
C TYR A 298 17.12 -11.08 -25.68
N VAL A 299 17.54 -10.46 -24.57
CA VAL A 299 16.62 -9.79 -23.63
C VAL A 299 17.04 -8.33 -23.48
N LEU A 300 16.14 -7.40 -23.77
CA LEU A 300 16.32 -5.97 -23.57
C LEU A 300 15.46 -5.51 -22.40
N ALA A 301 16.11 -5.07 -21.33
CA ALA A 301 15.45 -4.68 -20.09
C ALA A 301 16.22 -3.55 -19.39
N ASP A 302 15.72 -3.11 -18.24
CA ASP A 302 16.44 -2.11 -17.43
C ASP A 302 17.81 -2.64 -16.99
N ALA A 303 18.75 -1.73 -16.76
CA ALA A 303 20.00 -2.02 -16.08
C ALA A 303 19.77 -2.14 -14.55
N GLU A 304 18.78 -2.95 -14.16
CA GLU A 304 18.37 -3.27 -12.79
C GLU A 304 18.83 -4.70 -12.49
N ALA A 305 19.57 -4.90 -11.40
CA ALA A 305 20.18 -6.19 -11.07
C ALA A 305 19.12 -7.28 -10.87
N GLU A 306 17.99 -6.88 -10.29
CA GLU A 306 16.85 -7.72 -9.99
C GLU A 306 16.20 -8.29 -11.27
N GLN A 307 16.14 -7.51 -12.36
CA GLN A 307 15.63 -7.99 -13.65
C GLN A 307 16.62 -8.97 -14.30
N LEU A 308 17.91 -8.64 -14.27
CA LEU A 308 18.96 -9.53 -14.79
C LEU A 308 18.97 -10.88 -14.06
N ASN A 309 18.91 -10.86 -12.73
CA ASN A 309 18.92 -12.06 -11.90
C ASN A 309 17.68 -12.93 -12.16
N ALA A 310 16.49 -12.31 -12.21
CA ALA A 310 15.25 -13.02 -12.51
C ALA A 310 15.26 -13.68 -13.91
N VAL A 311 15.72 -12.96 -14.93
CA VAL A 311 15.84 -13.51 -16.29
C VAL A 311 16.83 -14.67 -16.33
N SER A 312 17.99 -14.50 -15.69
CA SER A 312 19.03 -15.53 -15.62
C SER A 312 18.56 -16.78 -14.89
N GLN A 313 17.82 -16.61 -13.79
CA GLN A 313 17.26 -17.72 -13.02
C GLN A 313 16.21 -18.50 -13.81
N VAL A 314 15.32 -17.82 -14.53
CA VAL A 314 14.17 -18.46 -15.20
C VAL A 314 14.52 -19.03 -16.58
N PHE A 315 15.44 -18.39 -17.31
CA PHE A 315 15.75 -18.73 -18.71
C PHE A 315 17.21 -19.12 -18.93
N GLY A 316 18.13 -18.83 -18.01
CA GLY A 316 19.57 -19.01 -18.22
C GLY A 316 20.03 -20.47 -18.29
N MET A 317 19.25 -21.42 -17.77
CA MET A 317 19.58 -22.85 -17.86
C MET A 317 19.37 -23.44 -19.26
N ASP A 318 18.38 -22.92 -19.99
CA ASP A 318 17.91 -23.50 -21.25
C ASP A 318 18.28 -22.64 -22.47
N SER A 319 18.97 -21.52 -22.26
CA SER A 319 19.26 -20.55 -23.31
C SER A 319 20.63 -19.89 -23.14
N GLU A 320 21.38 -19.79 -24.23
CA GLU A 320 22.56 -18.93 -24.30
C GLU A 320 22.09 -17.47 -24.44
N LEU A 321 21.90 -16.83 -23.28
CA LEU A 321 21.13 -15.61 -23.15
C LEU A 321 22.05 -14.38 -23.18
N THR A 322 21.77 -13.44 -24.09
CA THR A 322 22.43 -12.14 -24.17
C THR A 322 21.52 -11.06 -23.59
N TYR A 323 21.91 -10.53 -22.43
CA TYR A 323 21.20 -9.41 -21.80
C TYR A 323 21.70 -8.07 -22.36
N LEU A 324 20.78 -7.29 -22.90
CA LEU A 324 21.00 -5.99 -23.50
C LEU A 324 20.40 -4.92 -22.59
N MET A 325 21.12 -3.82 -22.40
CA MET A 325 20.58 -2.66 -21.69
C MET A 325 19.74 -1.79 -22.63
N CYS A 326 18.54 -1.42 -22.20
CA CYS A 326 17.71 -0.50 -22.97
C CYS A 326 18.39 0.87 -23.12
N ILE A 327 18.77 1.23 -24.35
CA ILE A 327 19.44 2.52 -24.64
C ILE A 327 18.59 3.71 -24.20
N TYR A 328 17.26 3.63 -24.33
CA TYR A 328 16.38 4.68 -23.85
C TYR A 328 16.51 4.88 -22.34
N HIS A 329 16.57 3.80 -21.55
CA HIS A 329 16.72 3.90 -20.09
C HIS A 329 18.10 4.41 -19.69
N VAL A 330 19.15 4.00 -20.40
CA VAL A 330 20.48 4.58 -20.25
C VAL A 330 20.43 6.09 -20.51
N MET A 331 19.89 6.52 -21.65
CA MET A 331 19.80 7.93 -22.03
C MET A 331 18.92 8.73 -21.07
N ALA A 332 17.78 8.21 -20.65
CA ALA A 332 16.90 8.85 -19.68
C ALA A 332 17.58 9.02 -18.32
N LYS A 333 18.35 8.02 -17.88
CA LYS A 333 19.15 8.09 -16.65
C LYS A 333 20.26 9.13 -16.78
N VAL A 334 20.99 9.15 -17.88
CA VAL A 334 22.03 10.14 -18.16
C VAL A 334 21.44 11.55 -18.16
N HIS A 335 20.36 11.79 -18.91
CA HIS A 335 19.65 13.08 -18.92
C HIS A 335 19.19 13.52 -17.53
N LYS A 336 18.72 12.59 -16.70
CA LYS A 336 18.35 12.88 -15.31
C LYS A 336 19.56 13.32 -14.49
N MET A 337 20.69 12.65 -14.61
CA MET A 337 21.92 13.00 -13.88
C MET A 337 22.51 14.32 -14.37
N LEU A 338 22.44 14.58 -15.68
CA LEU A 338 22.87 15.85 -16.28
C LEU A 338 22.12 17.07 -15.71
N LYS A 339 20.90 16.90 -15.14
CA LYS A 339 20.17 17.99 -14.45
C LYS A 339 20.81 18.47 -13.17
N ALA A 340 21.69 17.68 -12.56
CA ALA A 340 22.41 18.07 -11.36
C ALA A 340 23.77 18.74 -11.66
N LEU A 341 24.20 18.78 -12.92
CA LEU A 341 25.50 19.34 -13.32
C LEU A 341 25.41 20.81 -13.74
N SER A 342 26.52 21.53 -13.61
CA SER A 342 26.66 22.89 -14.15
C SER A 342 26.59 22.89 -15.69
N GLY A 343 26.16 24.01 -16.28
CA GLY A 343 25.88 24.13 -17.72
C GLY A 343 27.04 23.69 -18.63
N THR A 344 28.26 24.13 -18.34
CA THR A 344 29.46 23.80 -19.12
C THR A 344 29.86 22.32 -19.03
N LEU A 345 29.68 21.68 -17.88
CA LEU A 345 29.97 20.24 -17.73
C LEU A 345 28.89 19.39 -18.41
N ARG A 346 27.63 19.84 -18.35
CA ARG A 346 26.52 19.22 -19.07
C ARG A 346 26.72 19.27 -20.58
N GLU A 347 27.11 20.41 -21.15
CA GLU A 347 27.33 20.56 -22.60
C GLU A 347 28.44 19.64 -23.11
N ARG A 348 29.54 19.50 -22.36
CA ARG A 348 30.62 18.56 -22.69
C ARG A 348 30.15 17.11 -22.68
N VAL A 349 29.43 16.69 -21.65
CA VAL A 349 28.94 15.30 -21.55
C VAL A 349 27.90 15.00 -22.63
N VAL A 350 27.03 15.95 -22.99
CA VAL A 350 26.08 15.76 -24.11
C VAL A 350 26.79 15.65 -25.46
N ALA A 351 27.93 16.30 -25.66
CA ALA A 351 28.70 16.20 -26.90
C ALA A 351 29.43 14.86 -27.08
N ASP A 352 29.70 14.14 -25.98
CA ASP A 352 30.41 12.86 -25.96
C ASP A 352 29.46 11.64 -26.07
N ILE A 353 28.13 11.84 -26.01
CA ILE A 353 27.08 10.80 -26.10
C ILE A 353 26.35 10.95 -27.43
#